data_AF-A0A3C0CT31-F1
#
_entry.id   AF-A0A3C0CT31-F1
#
_cell.length_a   1.000
_cell.length_b   1.000
_cell.length_c   1.000
_cell.angle_alpha   90.00
_cell.angle_beta   90.00
_cell.angle_gamma   90.00
#
_symmetry.space_group_name_H-M   'P 1'
#
loop_
_entity.id
_entity.type
_entity.pdbx_description
1 polymer ?
#
loop_
_entity_poly.entity_id
_entity_poly.type
_entity_poly.pdbx_seq_one_letter_code
_entity_poly.pdbx_strand_id
1 'polypeptide(L)'
;MADVWINPIARKAILDKYNLNKKEDLRLMSYMLFEGAPDEFDKEIIVLWRGVLRKIYGRKATIKTTLQEFRERTGLDFDVYKHNRHKHRATTVRIHLDEEIEAIIFDACLDYGDKSGKVGFVTGDPYTKYRERKEQKKREQELAYSEPPMDHPGRDLILYLHSRDSRRILQRLLRKNKPNVKAALLNMAEGNRRYMAATRWAVSQRGLIKYKGVANTSRIYGDGANIFQLPKAVREAALVGTYSLDMKSAQLVIVSRLWQPPLLMEEINKGTDMWRKLVEDCFGKVAEEDFDRYKGYIKGAVYTIIFGGGKDRIKIENPNCPESFMKHPIIEELLEYRKAAMDRIKEHGGIRDAFGEWWTFEDVENKDREDEKIRSLLSREVQSYELAIMLEGFKALGMDRDLVMVAWLHDGVYIYIRNHKANADHKLYGIAQAIEAKASTYGMPMRVECEYLE
;
A
#
# COMPACT_ATOMS: atom_id res chain seq x y z
N MET A 1 -13.70 14.97 -4.12
CA MET A 1 -13.03 14.40 -5.30
C MET A 1 -12.54 15.59 -6.07
N ALA A 2 -11.22 15.67 -6.20
CA ALA A 2 -10.57 16.78 -6.87
C ALA A 2 -10.58 16.50 -8.37
N ASP A 3 -10.59 17.53 -9.21
CA ASP A 3 -10.57 17.24 -10.63
C ASP A 3 -9.19 16.70 -11.05
N VAL A 4 -9.19 15.79 -12.02
CA VAL A 4 -7.95 15.26 -12.60
C VAL A 4 -7.69 16.05 -13.87
N TRP A 5 -6.51 16.67 -13.96
CA TRP A 5 -6.15 17.46 -15.13
C TRP A 5 -5.69 16.52 -16.25
N ILE A 6 -6.46 16.45 -17.33
CA ILE A 6 -6.25 15.53 -18.44
C ILE A 6 -6.14 16.30 -19.78
N ASN A 7 -5.52 15.68 -20.77
CA ASN A 7 -5.52 16.18 -22.14
C ASN A 7 -6.97 16.28 -22.67
N PRO A 8 -7.38 17.40 -23.31
CA PRO A 8 -8.72 17.55 -23.89
C PRO A 8 -9.09 16.46 -24.90
N ILE A 9 -8.14 15.97 -25.69
CA ILE A 9 -8.33 14.89 -26.66
C ILE A 9 -8.70 13.61 -25.92
N ALA A 10 -7.96 13.27 -24.87
CA ALA A 10 -8.27 12.09 -24.05
C ALA A 10 -9.62 12.19 -23.35
N ARG A 11 -9.95 13.38 -22.80
CA ARG A 11 -11.28 13.62 -22.23
C ARG A 11 -12.38 13.43 -23.28
N LYS A 12 -12.20 13.98 -24.47
CA LYS A 12 -13.16 13.87 -25.57
C LYS A 12 -13.33 12.41 -26.00
N ALA A 13 -12.25 11.66 -26.21
CA ALA A 13 -12.32 10.25 -26.57
C ALA A 13 -13.12 9.42 -25.55
N ILE A 14 -12.91 9.63 -24.26
CA ILE A 14 -13.66 8.96 -23.18
C ILE A 14 -15.15 9.35 -23.21
N LEU A 15 -15.47 10.61 -23.46
CA LEU A 15 -16.86 11.10 -23.55
C LEU A 15 -17.58 10.64 -24.81
N ASP A 16 -16.88 10.54 -25.92
CA ASP A 16 -17.42 10.08 -27.20
C ASP A 16 -17.66 8.57 -27.15
N LYS A 17 -16.80 7.81 -26.45
CA LYS A 17 -16.94 6.36 -26.28
C LYS A 17 -18.01 5.97 -25.27
N TYR A 18 -18.03 6.62 -24.11
CA TYR A 18 -18.91 6.28 -23.00
C TYR A 18 -19.92 7.40 -22.75
N ASN A 19 -21.18 7.04 -22.57
CA ASN A 19 -22.29 7.98 -22.41
C ASN A 19 -22.29 8.66 -21.01
N LEU A 20 -21.27 9.49 -20.76
CA LEU A 20 -20.95 10.15 -19.49
C LEU A 20 -21.55 11.56 -19.40
N ASN A 21 -22.85 11.69 -19.67
CA ASN A 21 -23.53 13.00 -19.74
C ASN A 21 -23.84 13.61 -18.36
N LYS A 22 -23.78 12.82 -17.29
CA LYS A 22 -24.04 13.28 -15.92
C LYS A 22 -22.74 13.55 -15.18
N LYS A 23 -22.72 14.62 -14.40
CA LYS A 23 -21.59 14.99 -13.56
C LYS A 23 -21.25 13.90 -12.52
N GLU A 24 -22.26 13.20 -12.03
CA GLU A 24 -22.14 12.08 -11.11
C GLU A 24 -21.46 10.87 -11.76
N ASP A 25 -21.81 10.57 -13.01
CA ASP A 25 -21.22 9.45 -13.77
C ASP A 25 -19.75 9.78 -14.12
N LEU A 26 -19.45 11.01 -14.52
CA LEU A 26 -18.07 11.50 -14.67
C LEU A 26 -17.26 11.39 -13.36
N ARG A 27 -17.90 11.70 -12.23
CA ARG A 27 -17.27 11.60 -10.91
C ARG A 27 -16.96 10.15 -10.54
N LEU A 28 -17.86 9.21 -10.81
CA LEU A 28 -17.62 7.80 -10.55
C LEU A 28 -16.52 7.26 -11.47
N MET A 29 -16.56 7.59 -12.76
CA MET A 29 -15.49 7.23 -13.72
C MET A 29 -14.13 7.79 -13.28
N SER A 30 -14.08 9.06 -12.87
CA SER A 30 -12.87 9.69 -12.34
C SER A 30 -12.33 8.97 -11.10
N TYR A 31 -13.22 8.56 -10.19
CA TYR A 31 -12.84 7.79 -9.02
C TYR A 31 -12.23 6.45 -9.43
N MET A 32 -12.89 5.69 -10.29
CA MET A 32 -12.42 4.36 -10.66
C MET A 32 -11.10 4.39 -11.45
N LEU A 33 -10.88 5.40 -12.31
CA LEU A 33 -9.64 5.52 -13.08
C LEU A 33 -8.46 6.08 -12.26
N PHE A 34 -8.72 7.07 -11.39
CA PHE A 34 -7.65 7.90 -10.84
C PHE A 34 -7.59 7.93 -9.31
N GLU A 35 -8.72 8.00 -8.60
CA GLU A 35 -8.70 8.23 -7.14
C GLU A 35 -8.85 6.96 -6.29
N GLY A 36 -9.40 5.90 -6.87
CA GLY A 36 -9.72 4.66 -6.19
C GLY A 36 -8.49 3.92 -5.69
N ALA A 37 -8.57 3.41 -4.46
CA ALA A 37 -7.52 2.56 -3.92
C ALA A 37 -7.59 1.18 -4.61
N PRO A 38 -6.47 0.64 -5.09
CA PRO A 38 -6.45 -0.73 -5.59
C PRO A 38 -6.67 -1.74 -4.47
N ASP A 39 -7.11 -2.92 -4.86
CA ASP A 39 -7.08 -4.08 -3.98
C ASP A 39 -5.63 -4.43 -3.57
N GLU A 40 -5.49 -5.02 -2.39
CA GLU A 40 -4.18 -5.36 -1.84
C GLU A 40 -3.50 -6.46 -2.66
N PHE A 41 -4.27 -7.44 -3.14
CA PHE A 41 -3.80 -8.62 -3.85
C PHE A 41 -3.81 -8.41 -5.36
N ASP A 42 -4.83 -7.75 -5.88
CA ASP A 42 -4.96 -7.46 -7.31
C ASP A 42 -4.94 -5.96 -7.59
N LYS A 43 -3.83 -5.49 -8.13
CA LYS A 43 -3.64 -4.08 -8.46
C LYS A 43 -4.45 -3.62 -9.67
N GLU A 44 -5.14 -4.50 -10.38
CA GLU A 44 -6.05 -4.16 -11.48
C GLU A 44 -7.49 -3.91 -11.01
N ILE A 45 -7.76 -4.23 -9.75
CA ILE A 45 -9.07 -4.10 -9.14
C ILE A 45 -9.10 -2.86 -8.25
N ILE A 46 -10.18 -2.09 -8.33
CA ILE A 46 -10.42 -0.89 -7.53
C ILE A 46 -11.44 -1.16 -6.43
N VAL A 47 -11.11 -0.76 -5.20
CA VAL A 47 -12.02 -0.81 -4.06
C VAL A 47 -13.01 0.35 -4.18
N LEU A 48 -14.30 0.01 -4.14
CA LEU A 48 -15.40 0.97 -4.18
C LEU A 48 -16.29 0.79 -2.95
N TRP A 49 -16.24 1.76 -2.04
CA TRP A 49 -17.07 1.74 -0.83
C TRP A 49 -18.34 2.62 -0.96
N ARG A 50 -19.41 2.23 -0.28
CA ARG A 50 -20.74 2.88 -0.29
C ARG A 50 -20.68 4.36 0.08
N GLY A 51 -19.81 4.74 1.00
CA GLY A 51 -19.51 6.15 1.30
C GLY A 51 -19.08 6.98 0.08
N VAL A 52 -18.29 6.43 -0.86
CA VAL A 52 -17.95 7.12 -2.12
C VAL A 52 -19.21 7.32 -2.94
N LEU A 53 -19.99 6.26 -3.15
CA LEU A 53 -21.24 6.34 -3.91
C LEU A 53 -22.23 7.32 -3.28
N ARG A 54 -22.33 7.36 -1.95
CA ARG A 54 -23.16 8.33 -1.24
C ARG A 54 -22.68 9.78 -1.39
N LYS A 55 -21.37 9.98 -1.52
CA LYS A 55 -20.78 11.29 -1.79
C LYS A 55 -21.04 11.76 -3.23
N ILE A 56 -21.19 10.83 -4.17
CA ILE A 56 -21.43 11.12 -5.59
C ILE A 56 -22.93 11.23 -5.90
N TYR A 57 -23.71 10.20 -5.56
CA TYR A 57 -25.13 10.04 -5.91
C TYR A 57 -26.10 10.28 -4.74
N GLY A 58 -25.60 10.63 -3.55
CA GLY A 58 -26.42 10.95 -2.38
C GLY A 58 -26.73 9.76 -1.45
N ARG A 59 -27.36 10.05 -0.31
CA ARG A 59 -27.47 9.12 0.84
C ARG A 59 -28.14 7.77 0.53
N LYS A 60 -29.07 7.73 -0.43
CA LYS A 60 -29.82 6.54 -0.81
C LYS A 60 -29.04 5.56 -1.71
N ALA A 61 -27.88 5.97 -2.24
CA ALA A 61 -27.06 5.12 -3.10
C ALA A 61 -26.69 3.78 -2.44
N THR A 62 -26.86 2.71 -3.21
CA THR A 62 -26.45 1.34 -2.87
C THR A 62 -25.45 0.88 -3.92
N ILE A 63 -24.54 -0.03 -3.55
CA ILE A 63 -23.49 -0.49 -4.47
C ILE A 63 -24.11 -1.16 -5.71
N LYS A 64 -24.97 -2.15 -5.49
CA LYS A 64 -25.54 -2.97 -6.57
C LYS A 64 -26.33 -2.13 -7.56
N THR A 65 -27.30 -1.36 -7.09
CA THR A 65 -28.19 -0.57 -7.95
C THR A 65 -27.42 0.52 -8.68
N THR A 66 -26.57 1.28 -7.97
CA THR A 66 -25.83 2.37 -8.61
C THR A 66 -24.85 1.88 -9.67
N LEU A 67 -24.16 0.75 -9.44
CA LEU A 67 -23.26 0.18 -10.45
C LEU A 67 -24.01 -0.37 -11.66
N GLN A 68 -25.13 -1.08 -11.43
CA GLN A 68 -25.94 -1.60 -12.52
C GLN A 68 -26.47 -0.45 -13.41
N GLU A 69 -27.08 0.57 -12.80
CA GLU A 69 -27.56 1.73 -13.54
C GLU A 69 -26.43 2.50 -14.24
N PHE A 70 -25.25 2.60 -13.61
CA PHE A 70 -24.10 3.24 -14.22
C PHE A 70 -23.63 2.48 -15.47
N ARG A 71 -23.57 1.15 -15.42
CA ARG A 71 -23.28 0.30 -16.58
C ARG A 71 -24.29 0.52 -17.70
N GLU A 72 -25.58 0.38 -17.38
CA GLU A 72 -26.68 0.52 -18.36
C GLU A 72 -26.68 1.91 -19.01
N ARG A 73 -26.40 2.98 -18.24
CA ARG A 73 -26.38 4.35 -18.78
C ARG A 73 -25.15 4.65 -19.61
N THR A 74 -23.97 4.24 -19.16
CA THR A 74 -22.69 4.69 -19.75
C THR A 74 -22.17 3.76 -20.84
N GLY A 75 -22.60 2.50 -20.84
CA GLY A 75 -22.03 1.45 -21.67
C GLY A 75 -20.65 0.97 -21.23
N LEU A 76 -20.11 1.45 -20.10
CA LEU A 76 -18.82 0.99 -19.57
C LEU A 76 -18.95 -0.44 -19.06
N ASP A 77 -18.10 -1.34 -19.56
CA ASP A 77 -18.02 -2.70 -19.04
C ASP A 77 -17.03 -2.80 -17.87
N PHE A 78 -17.36 -3.68 -16.93
CA PHE A 78 -16.54 -3.93 -15.75
C PHE A 78 -16.99 -5.20 -15.02
N ASP A 79 -16.08 -5.85 -14.33
CA ASP A 79 -16.44 -6.93 -13.40
C ASP A 79 -16.70 -6.37 -12.00
N VAL A 80 -17.73 -6.90 -11.33
CA VAL A 80 -18.00 -6.63 -9.93
C VAL A 80 -17.72 -7.88 -9.13
N TYR A 81 -16.65 -7.87 -8.34
CA TYR A 81 -16.27 -9.00 -7.52
C TYR A 81 -16.96 -8.94 -6.16
N LYS A 82 -17.18 -10.13 -5.58
CA LYS A 82 -17.93 -10.28 -4.32
C LYS A 82 -17.29 -9.47 -3.19
N HIS A 83 -18.18 -8.87 -2.39
CA HIS A 83 -17.92 -8.10 -1.17
C HIS A 83 -16.81 -8.71 -0.29
N ASN A 84 -15.66 -8.04 -0.18
CA ASN A 84 -14.75 -8.34 0.92
C ASN A 84 -15.20 -7.58 2.19
N ARG A 85 -15.80 -8.35 3.11
CA ARG A 85 -15.78 -8.22 4.57
C ARG A 85 -16.47 -7.08 5.33
N HIS A 86 -17.16 -6.13 4.69
CA HIS A 86 -17.95 -5.12 5.43
C HIS A 86 -19.38 -5.01 4.93
N LYS A 87 -20.33 -5.78 5.50
CA LYS A 87 -21.79 -5.51 5.53
C LYS A 87 -22.38 -4.74 4.31
N HIS A 88 -22.14 -5.15 3.07
CA HIS A 88 -22.57 -4.45 1.83
C HIS A 88 -22.11 -2.98 1.69
N ARG A 89 -21.01 -2.61 2.34
CA ARG A 89 -20.43 -1.25 2.38
C ARG A 89 -19.22 -1.09 1.47
N ALA A 90 -18.65 -2.16 0.93
CA ALA A 90 -17.62 -2.07 -0.10
C ALA A 90 -17.71 -3.23 -1.09
N THR A 91 -17.26 -2.98 -2.31
CA THR A 91 -17.09 -3.96 -3.37
C THR A 91 -15.79 -3.67 -4.10
N THR A 92 -15.39 -4.57 -4.97
CA THR A 92 -14.25 -4.40 -5.86
C THR A 92 -14.72 -4.42 -7.31
N VAL A 93 -14.12 -3.56 -8.14
CA VAL A 93 -14.48 -3.40 -9.55
C VAL A 93 -13.23 -3.49 -10.40
N ARG A 94 -13.25 -4.29 -11.47
CA ARG A 94 -12.24 -4.25 -12.54
C ARG A 94 -12.85 -3.61 -13.76
N ILE A 95 -12.28 -2.50 -14.21
CA ILE A 95 -12.77 -1.80 -15.39
C ILE A 95 -12.18 -2.47 -16.64
N HIS A 96 -13.03 -2.67 -17.64
CA HIS A 96 -12.61 -3.12 -18.96
C HIS A 96 -12.74 -1.94 -19.91
N LEU A 97 -11.60 -1.42 -20.36
CA LEU A 97 -11.54 -0.34 -21.34
C LEU A 97 -11.13 -0.93 -22.69
N ASP A 98 -11.58 -0.32 -23.78
CA ASP A 98 -11.02 -0.64 -25.08
C ASP A 98 -9.53 -0.26 -25.13
N GLU A 99 -8.72 -1.05 -25.83
CA GLU A 99 -7.27 -0.85 -25.98
C GLU A 99 -6.92 0.57 -26.45
N GLU A 100 -7.71 1.14 -27.36
CA GLU A 100 -7.52 2.52 -27.84
C GLU A 100 -7.69 3.55 -26.71
N ILE A 101 -8.70 3.36 -25.85
CA ILE A 101 -8.93 4.25 -24.70
C ILE A 101 -7.85 4.07 -23.64
N GLU A 102 -7.40 2.82 -23.41
CA GLU A 102 -6.28 2.54 -22.50
C GLU A 102 -5.01 3.26 -22.94
N ALA A 103 -4.66 3.17 -24.23
CA ALA A 103 -3.50 3.84 -24.82
C ALA A 103 -3.60 5.37 -24.67
N ILE A 104 -4.76 5.95 -25.00
CA ILE A 104 -5.01 7.39 -24.87
C ILE A 104 -4.87 7.86 -23.42
N ILE A 105 -5.38 7.10 -22.44
CA ILE A 105 -5.25 7.41 -21.02
C ILE A 105 -3.79 7.29 -20.58
N PHE A 106 -3.12 6.22 -20.98
CA PHE A 106 -1.72 5.97 -20.66
C PHE A 106 -0.84 7.14 -21.13
N ASP A 107 -0.94 7.52 -22.40
CA ASP A 107 -0.19 8.65 -22.98
C ASP A 107 -0.50 9.97 -22.28
N ALA A 108 -1.77 10.24 -22.00
CA ALA A 108 -2.18 11.43 -21.27
C ALA A 108 -1.59 11.50 -19.84
N CYS A 109 -1.36 10.34 -19.22
CA CYS A 109 -0.79 10.22 -17.88
C CYS A 109 0.74 10.21 -17.85
N LEU A 110 1.42 9.76 -18.91
CA LEU A 110 2.89 9.79 -18.98
C LEU A 110 3.44 11.21 -18.83
N ASP A 111 2.80 12.18 -19.47
CA ASP A 111 3.24 13.57 -19.44
C ASP A 111 2.53 14.40 -18.35
N TYR A 112 1.94 13.73 -17.35
CA TYR A 112 1.32 14.41 -16.21
C TYR A 112 2.36 15.27 -15.47
N GLY A 113 2.19 16.59 -15.55
CA GLY A 113 3.16 17.58 -15.08
C GLY A 113 3.18 18.83 -15.95
N ASP A 114 3.14 18.67 -17.27
CA ASP A 114 2.72 19.76 -18.15
C ASP A 114 1.20 19.83 -18.09
N LYS A 115 0.69 21.00 -17.70
CA LYS A 115 -0.74 21.27 -17.53
C LYS A 115 -1.23 22.33 -18.51
N SER A 116 -0.34 22.82 -19.38
CA SER A 116 -0.70 23.72 -20.46
C SER A 116 -1.77 23.06 -21.33
N GLY A 117 -2.86 23.77 -21.59
CA GLY A 117 -3.98 23.27 -22.39
C GLY A 117 -4.79 22.11 -21.78
N LYS A 118 -4.50 21.66 -20.56
CA LYS A 118 -5.28 20.59 -19.91
C LYS A 118 -6.63 21.10 -19.41
N VAL A 119 -7.58 20.18 -19.28
CA VAL A 119 -8.92 20.44 -18.74
C VAL A 119 -9.20 19.53 -17.56
N GLY A 120 -10.12 19.94 -16.69
CA GLY A 120 -10.63 19.06 -15.64
C GLY A 120 -11.44 17.92 -16.25
N PHE A 121 -11.17 16.68 -15.86
CA PHE A 121 -11.90 15.51 -16.34
C PHE A 121 -13.40 15.64 -16.07
N VAL A 122 -13.79 15.97 -14.84
CA VAL A 122 -15.21 16.09 -14.43
C VAL A 122 -15.81 17.41 -14.92
N THR A 123 -15.10 18.53 -14.76
CA THR A 123 -15.67 19.86 -15.03
C THR A 123 -15.58 20.28 -16.49
N GLY A 124 -14.60 19.75 -17.24
CA GLY A 124 -14.25 20.26 -18.57
C GLY A 124 -13.57 21.62 -18.56
N ASP A 125 -13.40 22.24 -17.39
CA ASP A 125 -12.86 23.57 -17.29
C ASP A 125 -11.35 23.58 -17.59
N PRO A 126 -10.83 24.63 -18.24
CA PRO A 126 -9.40 24.75 -18.50
C PRO A 126 -8.60 24.88 -17.21
N TYR A 127 -7.44 24.24 -17.22
CA TYR A 127 -6.46 24.36 -16.15
C TYR A 127 -6.01 25.82 -16.01
N THR A 128 -5.96 26.28 -14.75
CA THR A 128 -5.25 27.50 -14.38
C THR A 128 -4.50 27.29 -13.08
N LYS A 129 -3.36 27.98 -12.90
CA LYS A 129 -2.61 27.96 -11.64
C LYS A 129 -3.49 28.35 -10.44
N TYR A 130 -4.45 29.25 -10.64
CA TYR A 130 -5.42 29.64 -9.61
C TYR A 130 -6.31 28.46 -9.18
N ARG A 131 -6.91 27.74 -10.13
CA ARG A 131 -7.78 26.59 -9.85
C ARG A 131 -7.01 25.49 -9.14
N GLU A 132 -5.80 25.17 -9.59
CA GLU A 132 -4.94 24.19 -8.93
C GLU A 132 -4.62 24.59 -7.48
N ARG A 133 -4.22 25.84 -7.23
CA ARG A 133 -3.94 26.32 -5.87
C ARG A 133 -5.18 26.22 -4.98
N LYS A 134 -6.35 26.55 -5.50
CA LYS A 134 -7.63 26.45 -4.78
C LYS A 134 -7.93 25.00 -4.40
N GLU A 135 -7.75 24.06 -5.33
CA GLU A 135 -7.90 22.63 -5.05
C GLU A 135 -6.87 22.10 -4.05
N GLN A 136 -5.60 22.51 -4.19
CA GLN A 136 -4.53 22.12 -3.28
C GLN A 136 -4.83 22.59 -1.85
N LYS A 137 -5.22 23.87 -1.69
CA LYS A 137 -5.59 24.41 -0.38
C LYS A 137 -6.78 23.67 0.23
N LYS A 138 -7.78 23.30 -0.58
CA LYS A 138 -8.90 22.48 -0.12
C LYS A 138 -8.44 21.10 0.35
N ARG A 139 -7.52 20.44 -0.37
CA ARG A 139 -6.95 19.15 0.05
C ARG A 139 -6.14 19.26 1.33
N GLU A 140 -5.34 20.32 1.47
CA GLU A 140 -4.56 20.58 2.69
C GLU A 140 -5.47 20.81 3.90
N GLN A 141 -6.58 21.53 3.72
CA GLN A 141 -7.61 21.67 4.74
C GLN A 141 -8.26 20.31 5.07
N GLU A 142 -8.67 19.53 4.07
CA GLU A 142 -9.21 18.17 4.26
C GLU A 142 -8.22 17.24 4.98
N LEU A 143 -6.91 17.44 4.80
CA LEU A 143 -5.84 16.74 5.52
C LEU A 143 -5.76 17.17 6.98
N ALA A 144 -5.77 18.49 7.23
CA ALA A 144 -5.69 19.08 8.56
C ALA A 144 -6.89 18.69 9.44
N TYR A 145 -8.08 18.57 8.85
CA TYR A 145 -9.27 18.08 9.57
C TYR A 145 -9.29 16.57 9.83
N SER A 146 -8.33 15.82 9.27
CA SER A 146 -8.19 14.37 9.48
C SER A 146 -6.99 14.05 10.33
N GLU A 147 -6.85 14.72 11.46
CA GLU A 147 -5.83 14.36 12.43
C GLU A 147 -5.99 12.90 12.88
N PRO A 148 -4.89 12.13 12.97
CA PRO A 148 -4.95 10.79 13.52
C PRO A 148 -5.40 10.85 15.00
N PRO A 149 -6.09 9.82 15.52
CA PRO A 149 -6.46 9.75 16.92
C PRO A 149 -5.27 10.05 17.84
N MET A 150 -5.51 10.80 18.93
CA MET A 150 -4.45 11.26 19.84
C MET A 150 -3.65 10.12 20.46
N ASP A 151 -4.30 8.99 20.66
CA ASP A 151 -3.80 7.74 21.23
C ASP A 151 -3.18 6.79 20.19
N HIS A 152 -3.24 7.11 18.90
CA HIS A 152 -2.68 6.23 17.88
C HIS A 152 -1.14 6.21 17.95
N PRO A 153 -0.48 5.04 18.07
CA PRO A 153 0.97 4.95 18.29
C PRO A 153 1.79 5.57 17.14
N GLY A 154 1.29 5.51 15.90
CA GLY A 154 1.90 6.16 14.73
C GLY A 154 1.56 7.64 14.53
N ARG A 155 0.94 8.34 15.50
CA ARG A 155 0.47 9.73 15.33
C ARG A 155 1.58 10.70 14.93
N ASP A 156 2.69 10.71 15.67
CA ASP A 156 3.80 11.64 15.42
C ASP A 156 4.43 11.42 14.05
N LEU A 157 4.52 10.15 13.63
CA LEU A 157 4.99 9.78 12.31
C LEU A 157 4.04 10.31 11.21
N ILE A 158 2.73 10.19 11.38
CA ILE A 158 1.75 10.76 10.44
C ILE A 158 1.91 12.28 10.35
N LEU A 159 2.00 12.98 11.48
CA LEU A 159 2.18 14.43 11.53
C LEU A 159 3.50 14.85 10.85
N TYR A 160 4.57 14.10 11.09
CA TYR A 160 5.87 14.33 10.43
C TYR A 160 5.77 14.15 8.90
N LEU A 161 5.15 13.07 8.43
CA LEU A 161 4.99 12.81 6.99
C LEU A 161 4.07 13.85 6.33
N HIS A 162 3.15 14.44 7.09
CA HIS A 162 2.31 15.57 6.65
C HIS A 162 2.99 16.92 6.80
N SER A 163 4.21 16.98 7.35
CA SER A 163 4.97 18.22 7.47
C SER A 163 5.26 18.84 6.09
N ARG A 164 5.53 20.14 6.08
CA ARG A 164 5.89 20.86 4.86
C ARG A 164 7.18 20.32 4.24
N ASP A 165 8.13 19.92 5.07
CA ASP A 165 9.46 19.51 4.64
C ASP A 165 9.44 18.17 3.90
N SER A 166 8.83 17.14 4.50
CA SER A 166 8.67 15.83 3.87
C SER A 166 7.97 15.96 2.50
N ARG A 167 6.85 16.68 2.47
CA ARG A 167 6.07 16.94 1.25
C ARG A 167 6.84 17.69 0.16
N ARG A 168 7.60 18.72 0.53
CA ARG A 168 8.39 19.52 -0.42
C ARG A 168 9.49 18.68 -1.05
N ILE A 169 10.20 17.88 -0.26
CA ILE A 169 11.27 17.01 -0.77
C ILE A 169 10.68 15.95 -1.68
N LEU A 170 9.60 15.28 -1.28
CA LEU A 170 8.90 14.32 -2.12
C LEU A 170 8.47 14.95 -3.45
N GLN A 171 7.80 16.10 -3.44
CA GLN A 171 7.40 16.80 -4.67
C GLN A 171 8.57 17.11 -5.60
N ARG A 172 9.72 17.48 -5.03
CA ARG A 172 10.93 17.73 -5.81
C ARG A 172 11.45 16.44 -6.45
N LEU A 173 11.46 15.33 -5.72
CA LEU A 173 11.87 14.02 -6.25
C LEU A 173 10.95 13.58 -7.39
N LEU A 174 9.63 13.63 -7.20
CA LEU A 174 8.66 13.26 -8.24
C LEU A 174 8.84 14.06 -9.53
N ARG A 175 9.11 15.38 -9.42
CA ARG A 175 9.37 16.23 -10.59
C ARG A 175 10.69 15.89 -11.26
N LYS A 176 11.76 15.73 -10.47
CA LYS A 176 13.11 15.43 -10.96
C LYS A 176 13.12 14.09 -11.70
N ASN A 177 12.48 13.07 -11.13
CA ASN A 177 12.57 11.69 -11.59
C ASN A 177 11.45 11.30 -12.57
N LYS A 178 10.69 12.28 -13.08
CA LYS A 178 9.66 12.03 -14.11
C LYS A 178 10.18 11.24 -15.33
N PRO A 179 11.39 11.51 -15.87
CA PRO A 179 11.92 10.70 -16.98
C PRO A 179 12.13 9.23 -16.61
N ASN A 180 12.66 8.95 -15.41
CA ASN A 180 12.88 7.57 -14.94
C ASN A 180 11.57 6.82 -14.81
N VAL A 181 10.53 7.48 -14.29
CA VAL A 181 9.19 6.88 -14.18
C VAL A 181 8.57 6.63 -15.54
N LYS A 182 8.74 7.55 -16.50
CA LYS A 182 8.28 7.35 -17.89
C LYS A 182 8.93 6.12 -18.50
N ALA A 183 10.25 5.95 -18.34
CA ALA A 183 10.96 4.76 -18.80
C ALA A 183 10.44 3.48 -18.11
N ALA A 184 10.29 3.49 -16.79
CA ALA A 184 9.77 2.35 -16.04
C ALA A 184 8.36 1.94 -16.48
N LEU A 185 7.47 2.90 -16.74
CA LEU A 185 6.12 2.66 -17.23
C LEU A 185 6.09 2.12 -18.68
N LEU A 186 6.99 2.59 -19.55
CA LEU A 186 7.11 2.11 -20.92
C LEU A 186 7.65 0.68 -21.00
N ASN A 187 8.49 0.27 -20.04
CA ASN A 187 9.03 -1.08 -19.94
C ASN A 187 8.03 -2.10 -19.35
N MET A 188 6.88 -1.66 -18.85
CA MET A 188 5.83 -2.57 -18.40
C MET A 188 5.14 -3.22 -19.61
N ALA A 189 4.77 -4.49 -19.46
CA ALA A 189 3.89 -5.17 -20.41
C ALA A 189 2.59 -4.38 -20.60
N GLU A 190 2.09 -4.36 -21.83
CA GLU A 190 0.83 -3.70 -22.17
C GLU A 190 -0.37 -4.35 -21.47
N GLY A 191 -1.43 -3.56 -21.29
CA GLY A 191 -2.66 -3.97 -20.61
C GLY A 191 -2.95 -3.21 -19.33
N ASN A 192 -3.93 -3.72 -18.58
CA ASN A 192 -4.63 -2.99 -17.53
C ASN A 192 -3.68 -2.44 -16.44
N ARG A 193 -2.78 -3.28 -15.94
CA ARG A 193 -1.77 -2.89 -14.95
C ARG A 193 -0.93 -1.68 -15.36
N ARG A 194 -0.61 -1.51 -16.64
CA ARG A 194 0.26 -0.44 -17.14
C ARG A 194 -0.46 0.91 -17.14
N TYR A 195 -1.67 1.00 -17.72
CA TYR A 195 -2.40 2.27 -17.69
C TYR A 195 -2.78 2.66 -16.26
N MET A 196 -3.14 1.71 -15.40
CA MET A 196 -3.44 1.99 -13.98
C MET A 196 -2.21 2.46 -13.20
N ALA A 197 -1.02 1.95 -13.52
CA ALA A 197 0.22 2.49 -12.94
C ALA A 197 0.44 3.95 -13.40
N ALA A 198 0.16 4.27 -14.66
CA ALA A 198 0.26 5.63 -15.18
C ALA A 198 -0.77 6.57 -14.55
N THR A 199 -2.03 6.17 -14.36
CA THR A 199 -3.05 7.01 -13.70
C THR A 199 -2.69 7.30 -12.24
N ARG A 200 -2.11 6.32 -11.53
CA ARG A 200 -1.59 6.51 -10.16
C ARG A 200 -0.41 7.46 -10.12
N TRP A 201 0.51 7.33 -11.08
CA TRP A 201 1.63 8.26 -11.21
C TRP A 201 1.14 9.69 -11.42
N ALA A 202 0.16 9.87 -12.30
CA ALA A 202 -0.50 11.16 -12.50
C ALA A 202 -1.03 11.72 -11.17
N VAL A 203 -1.76 10.93 -10.39
CA VAL A 203 -2.27 11.41 -9.09
C VAL A 203 -1.15 11.69 -8.09
N SER A 204 -0.07 10.90 -8.06
CA SER A 204 1.05 11.10 -7.13
C SER A 204 1.76 12.44 -7.36
N GLN A 205 1.78 12.97 -8.59
CA GLN A 205 2.36 14.29 -8.91
C GLN A 205 1.72 15.46 -8.15
N ARG A 206 0.53 15.26 -7.56
CA ARG A 206 -0.10 16.25 -6.68
C ARG A 206 0.71 16.48 -5.41
N GLY A 207 1.59 15.55 -5.02
CA GLY A 207 2.57 15.74 -3.95
C GLY A 207 1.98 15.85 -2.55
N LEU A 208 0.73 15.42 -2.38
CA LEU A 208 0.04 15.34 -1.11
C LEU A 208 -0.24 13.86 -0.85
N ILE A 209 0.67 13.21 -0.15
CA ILE A 209 0.41 11.88 0.39
C ILE A 209 -0.30 12.06 1.71
N LYS A 210 -1.52 11.55 1.78
CA LYS A 210 -2.24 11.44 3.04
C LYS A 210 -1.92 10.09 3.66
N TYR A 211 -1.63 10.10 4.94
CA TYR A 211 -1.51 8.89 5.76
C TYR A 211 -2.63 8.90 6.80
N LYS A 212 -3.10 7.72 7.17
CA LYS A 212 -4.09 7.52 8.22
C LYS A 212 -3.85 6.22 8.96
N GLY A 213 -4.27 6.16 10.22
CA GLY A 213 -4.51 4.89 10.90
C GLY A 213 -5.75 4.19 10.33
N VAL A 214 -5.83 2.89 10.53
CA VAL A 214 -7.01 2.07 10.19
C VAL A 214 -7.42 1.29 11.43
N ALA A 215 -8.72 1.08 11.62
CA ALA A 215 -9.24 0.32 12.76
C ALA A 215 -8.62 -1.10 12.81
N ASN A 216 -8.50 -1.64 14.02
CA ASN A 216 -7.99 -2.98 14.31
C ASN A 216 -6.51 -3.24 13.99
N THR A 217 -5.74 -2.23 13.59
CA THR A 217 -4.30 -2.34 13.34
C THR A 217 -3.58 -1.13 13.94
N SER A 218 -2.32 -1.32 14.31
CA SER A 218 -1.42 -0.24 14.71
C SER A 218 -0.85 0.50 13.49
N ARG A 219 -0.85 -0.13 12.30
CA ARG A 219 -0.18 0.40 11.09
C ARG A 219 -0.83 1.68 10.57
N ILE A 220 0.00 2.50 9.95
CA ILE A 220 -0.42 3.66 9.16
C ILE A 220 -0.42 3.30 7.68
N TYR A 221 -1.37 3.83 6.91
CA TYR A 221 -1.55 3.54 5.49
C TYR A 221 -1.68 4.82 4.68
N GLY A 222 -1.21 4.78 3.43
CA GLY A 222 -1.53 5.82 2.45
C GLY A 222 -3.04 5.84 2.15
N ASP A 223 -3.65 7.02 2.13
CA ASP A 223 -5.07 7.22 1.86
C ASP A 223 -5.29 7.70 0.41
N GLY A 224 -6.25 7.09 -0.28
CA GLY A 224 -6.54 7.34 -1.70
C GLY A 224 -5.39 6.98 -2.65
N ALA A 225 -5.51 7.36 -3.93
CA ALA A 225 -4.45 7.15 -4.91
C ALA A 225 -3.17 7.95 -4.59
N ASN A 226 -2.06 7.24 -4.44
CA ASN A 226 -0.77 7.81 -4.07
C ASN A 226 0.41 6.97 -4.59
N ILE A 227 1.64 7.43 -4.35
CA ILE A 227 2.87 6.80 -4.84
C ILE A 227 3.06 5.35 -4.32
N PHE A 228 2.51 4.98 -3.16
CA PHE A 228 2.70 3.64 -2.58
C PHE A 228 1.90 2.55 -3.29
N GLN A 229 0.92 2.95 -4.09
CA GLN A 229 0.13 2.04 -4.90
C GLN A 229 0.74 1.80 -6.29
N LEU A 230 1.88 2.44 -6.58
CA LEU A 230 2.66 2.15 -7.77
C LEU A 230 3.37 0.79 -7.61
N PRO A 231 3.53 0.03 -8.72
CA PRO A 231 4.44 -1.10 -8.74
C PRO A 231 5.83 -0.72 -8.23
N LYS A 232 6.54 -1.65 -7.58
CA LYS A 232 7.85 -1.42 -6.93
C LYS A 232 8.83 -0.69 -7.86
N ALA A 233 9.07 -1.21 -9.06
CA ALA A 233 9.98 -0.60 -10.04
C ALA A 233 9.60 0.85 -10.41
N VAL A 234 8.31 1.15 -10.58
CA VAL A 234 7.84 2.51 -10.89
C VAL A 234 7.99 3.44 -9.69
N ARG A 235 7.75 2.93 -8.47
CA ARG A 235 7.92 3.68 -7.22
C ARG A 235 9.40 3.99 -6.93
N GLU A 236 10.30 3.03 -7.15
CA GLU A 236 11.74 3.22 -6.99
C GLU A 236 12.27 4.21 -8.02
N ALA A 237 11.85 4.09 -9.28
CA ALA A 237 12.14 5.08 -10.32
C ALA A 237 11.68 6.49 -9.91
N ALA A 238 10.55 6.63 -9.21
CA ALA A 238 10.06 7.91 -8.72
C ALA A 238 10.87 8.48 -7.54
N LEU A 239 11.54 7.63 -6.76
CA LEU A 239 12.24 7.96 -5.53
C LEU A 239 13.77 7.91 -5.65
N VAL A 240 14.30 7.77 -6.87
CA VAL A 240 15.73 7.90 -7.18
C VAL A 240 16.37 9.10 -6.46
N GLY A 241 17.55 8.88 -5.88
CA GLY A 241 18.25 9.83 -5.03
C GLY A 241 17.84 9.80 -3.56
N THR A 242 17.17 8.73 -3.12
CA THR A 242 16.88 8.41 -1.72
C THR A 242 17.54 7.10 -1.33
N TYR A 243 17.59 6.84 -0.03
CA TYR A 243 17.99 5.55 0.53
C TYR A 243 16.75 4.81 1.02
N SER A 244 16.58 3.56 0.62
CA SER A 244 15.62 2.64 1.22
C SER A 244 16.25 2.00 2.45
N LEU A 245 15.51 1.96 3.56
CA LEU A 245 15.80 1.10 4.70
C LEU A 245 14.63 0.13 4.86
N ASP A 246 14.91 -1.17 4.98
CA ASP A 246 13.89 -2.22 5.08
C ASP A 246 14.30 -3.28 6.11
N MET A 247 13.35 -3.71 6.95
CA MET A 247 13.59 -4.78 7.92
C MET A 247 13.52 -6.15 7.24
N LYS A 248 14.65 -6.86 7.18
CA LYS A 248 14.74 -8.15 6.50
C LYS A 248 13.83 -9.18 7.15
N SER A 249 12.85 -9.66 6.38
CA SER A 249 11.92 -10.72 6.80
C SER A 249 11.17 -10.39 8.11
N ALA A 250 10.86 -9.11 8.35
CA ALA A 250 10.35 -8.60 9.62
C ALA A 250 9.28 -9.48 10.29
N GLN A 251 8.22 -9.81 9.55
CA GLN A 251 7.11 -10.59 10.10
C GLN A 251 7.51 -12.02 10.47
N LEU A 252 8.42 -12.66 9.72
CA LEU A 252 8.94 -13.99 10.07
C LEU A 252 9.78 -13.93 11.36
N VAL A 253 10.60 -12.89 11.52
CA VAL A 253 11.36 -12.67 12.76
C VAL A 253 10.43 -12.40 13.95
N ILE A 254 9.37 -11.62 13.76
CA ILE A 254 8.40 -11.31 14.81
C ILE A 254 7.65 -12.58 15.23
N VAL A 255 7.08 -13.34 14.29
CA VAL A 255 6.31 -14.55 14.63
C VAL A 255 7.20 -15.68 15.13
N SER A 256 8.47 -15.78 14.70
CA SER A 256 9.40 -16.75 15.27
C SER A 256 9.57 -16.51 16.77
N ARG A 257 9.55 -15.25 17.21
CA ARG A 257 9.64 -14.92 18.64
C ARG A 257 8.31 -15.02 19.39
N LEU A 258 7.22 -14.53 18.81
CA LEU A 258 5.90 -14.51 19.46
C LEU A 258 5.27 -15.90 19.58
N TRP A 259 5.48 -16.76 18.60
CA TRP A 259 4.86 -18.08 18.54
C TRP A 259 5.84 -19.18 18.91
N GLN A 260 7.15 -18.92 18.85
CA GLN A 260 8.23 -19.87 19.14
C GLN A 260 8.25 -21.17 18.30
N PRO A 261 7.97 -21.15 16.97
CA PRO A 261 8.18 -22.29 16.08
C PRO A 261 9.67 -22.68 15.99
N PRO A 262 10.09 -23.87 16.46
CA PRO A 262 11.50 -24.25 16.58
C PRO A 262 12.33 -24.19 15.29
N LEU A 263 11.83 -24.75 14.19
CA LEU A 263 12.56 -24.77 12.91
C LEU A 263 12.72 -23.36 12.35
N LEU A 264 11.67 -22.54 12.41
CA LEU A 264 11.77 -21.15 11.99
C LEU A 264 12.75 -20.35 12.88
N MET A 265 12.70 -20.53 14.21
CA MET A 265 13.64 -19.86 15.11
C MET A 265 15.09 -20.25 14.80
N GLU A 266 15.36 -21.53 14.55
CA GLU A 266 16.68 -22.01 14.17
C GLU A 266 17.22 -21.30 12.93
N GLU A 267 16.43 -21.25 11.86
CA GLU A 267 16.83 -20.59 10.61
C GLU A 267 17.00 -19.07 10.75
N ILE A 268 16.13 -18.41 11.52
CA ILE A 268 16.26 -16.98 11.82
C ILE A 268 17.56 -16.70 12.61
N ASN A 269 17.90 -17.54 13.59
CA ASN A 269 19.11 -17.37 14.40
C ASN A 269 20.40 -17.65 13.63
N LYS A 270 20.38 -18.55 12.63
CA LYS A 270 21.48 -18.75 11.68
C LYS A 270 21.70 -17.52 10.78
N GLY A 271 20.72 -16.62 10.69
CA GLY A 271 20.73 -15.51 9.74
C GLY A 271 20.41 -15.94 8.31
N THR A 272 19.67 -17.03 8.15
CA THR A 272 19.25 -17.54 6.84
C THR A 272 18.44 -16.51 6.07
N ASP A 273 18.70 -16.38 4.77
CA ASP A 273 17.77 -15.65 3.88
C ASP A 273 16.51 -16.49 3.66
N MET A 274 15.52 -16.25 4.53
CA MET A 274 14.28 -17.02 4.54
C MET A 274 13.53 -16.99 3.21
N TRP A 275 13.56 -15.86 2.49
CA TRP A 275 12.86 -15.77 1.22
C TRP A 275 13.57 -16.60 0.16
N ARG A 276 14.90 -16.54 0.11
CA ARG A 276 15.67 -17.39 -0.82
C ARG A 276 15.49 -18.86 -0.50
N LYS A 277 15.60 -19.25 0.78
CA LYS A 277 15.39 -20.62 1.23
C LYS A 277 14.02 -21.15 0.83
N LEU A 278 12.93 -20.45 1.19
CA LEU A 278 11.58 -20.92 0.88
C LEU A 278 11.30 -21.01 -0.62
N VAL A 279 11.84 -20.08 -1.42
CA VAL A 279 11.71 -20.14 -2.88
C VAL A 279 12.47 -21.34 -3.44
N GLU A 280 13.73 -21.54 -3.05
CA GLU A 280 14.56 -22.62 -3.56
C GLU A 280 14.06 -24.00 -3.10
N ASP A 281 13.58 -24.12 -1.87
CA ASP A 281 12.98 -25.36 -1.36
C ASP A 281 11.68 -25.72 -2.11
N CYS A 282 10.93 -24.73 -2.62
CA CYS A 282 9.66 -24.95 -3.32
C CYS A 282 9.80 -25.09 -4.84
N PHE A 283 10.75 -24.38 -5.46
CA PHE A 283 10.89 -24.26 -6.92
C PHE A 283 12.25 -24.75 -7.45
N GLY A 284 13.17 -25.15 -6.58
CA GLY A 284 14.57 -25.37 -6.92
C GLY A 284 15.32 -24.05 -7.12
N LYS A 285 16.61 -24.15 -7.47
CA LYS A 285 17.45 -22.99 -7.74
C LYS A 285 16.87 -22.16 -8.89
N VAL A 286 16.51 -20.91 -8.59
CA VAL A 286 15.95 -19.95 -9.56
C VAL A 286 17.01 -18.95 -10.01
N ALA A 287 16.89 -18.48 -11.25
CA ALA A 287 17.71 -17.37 -11.76
C ALA A 287 17.34 -16.07 -11.04
N GLU A 288 18.30 -15.16 -10.90
CA GLU A 288 18.10 -13.92 -10.13
C GLU A 288 17.01 -13.02 -10.74
N GLU A 289 16.92 -12.99 -12.08
CA GLU A 289 15.88 -12.27 -12.83
C GLU A 289 14.45 -12.75 -12.54
N ASP A 290 14.30 -14.02 -12.15
CA ASP A 290 13.02 -14.63 -11.82
C ASP A 290 12.74 -14.63 -10.31
N PHE A 291 13.76 -14.42 -9.47
CA PHE A 291 13.66 -14.60 -8.02
C PHE A 291 12.55 -13.75 -7.41
N ASP A 292 12.46 -12.47 -7.78
CA ASP A 292 11.44 -11.55 -7.25
C ASP A 292 10.01 -11.97 -7.61
N ARG A 293 9.82 -12.61 -8.77
CA ARG A 293 8.51 -13.16 -9.18
C ARG A 293 8.11 -14.32 -8.29
N TYR A 294 8.99 -15.31 -8.09
CA TYR A 294 8.71 -16.46 -7.23
C TYR A 294 8.58 -16.09 -5.76
N LYS A 295 9.44 -15.18 -5.28
CA LYS A 295 9.35 -14.58 -3.95
C LYS A 295 7.99 -13.91 -3.75
N GLY A 296 7.44 -13.24 -4.76
CA GLY A 296 6.10 -12.64 -4.73
C GLY A 296 5.01 -13.67 -4.37
N TYR A 297 5.02 -14.84 -5.01
CA TYR A 297 4.05 -15.90 -4.73
C TYR A 297 4.19 -16.45 -3.31
N ILE A 298 5.42 -16.78 -2.89
CA ILE A 298 5.70 -17.32 -1.56
C ILE A 298 5.37 -16.31 -0.47
N LYS A 299 5.77 -15.05 -0.62
CA LYS A 299 5.50 -13.98 0.34
C LYS A 299 4.00 -13.78 0.55
N GLY A 300 3.20 -13.80 -0.52
CA GLY A 300 1.74 -13.71 -0.44
C GLY A 300 1.12 -14.87 0.36
N ALA A 301 1.60 -16.10 0.14
CA ALA A 301 1.17 -17.29 0.87
C ALA A 301 1.55 -17.22 2.36
N VAL A 302 2.81 -16.90 2.67
CA VAL A 302 3.30 -16.78 4.05
C VAL A 302 2.56 -15.69 4.82
N TYR A 303 2.33 -14.51 4.23
CA TYR A 303 1.58 -13.44 4.89
C TYR A 303 0.10 -13.80 5.09
N THR A 304 -0.49 -14.55 4.16
CA THR A 304 -1.83 -15.12 4.36
C THR A 304 -1.86 -16.01 5.60
N ILE A 305 -0.84 -16.86 5.81
CA ILE A 305 -0.72 -17.67 7.03
C ILE A 305 -0.59 -16.78 8.26
N ILE A 306 0.36 -15.83 8.25
CA ILE A 306 0.67 -14.97 9.40
C ILE A 306 -0.56 -14.19 9.88
N PHE A 307 -1.39 -13.71 8.95
CA PHE A 307 -2.61 -12.94 9.26
C PHE A 307 -3.86 -13.82 9.44
N GLY A 308 -3.68 -15.13 9.66
CA GLY A 308 -4.76 -16.04 10.05
C GLY A 308 -5.59 -16.60 8.90
N GLY A 309 -5.18 -16.45 7.65
CA GLY A 309 -5.85 -17.05 6.50
C GLY A 309 -5.80 -18.58 6.53
N GLY A 310 -6.93 -19.24 6.26
CA GLY A 310 -6.98 -20.71 6.14
C GLY A 310 -6.27 -21.23 4.89
N LYS A 311 -6.08 -22.55 4.81
CA LYS A 311 -5.44 -23.22 3.65
C LYS A 311 -6.17 -22.92 2.34
N ASP A 312 -7.49 -22.77 2.39
CA ASP A 312 -8.37 -22.38 1.29
C ASP A 312 -8.06 -20.99 0.68
N ARG A 313 -7.38 -20.14 1.45
CA ARG A 313 -7.02 -18.77 1.04
C ARG A 313 -5.59 -18.65 0.53
N ILE A 314 -4.78 -19.68 0.74
CA ILE A 314 -3.40 -19.71 0.25
C ILE A 314 -3.46 -19.98 -1.25
N LYS A 315 -3.17 -18.95 -2.04
CA LYS A 315 -3.09 -19.05 -3.49
C LYS A 315 -1.64 -18.86 -3.91
N ILE A 316 -1.06 -19.90 -4.48
CA ILE A 316 0.19 -19.82 -5.22
C ILE A 316 -0.20 -19.97 -6.68
N GLU A 317 0.01 -18.93 -7.49
CA GLU A 317 -0.46 -18.87 -8.88
C GLU A 317 0.22 -19.90 -9.79
N ASN A 318 1.27 -20.57 -9.31
CA ASN A 318 1.88 -21.70 -10.00
C ASN A 318 1.26 -23.02 -9.49
N PRO A 319 0.48 -23.76 -10.31
CA PRO A 319 -0.22 -24.99 -9.90
C PRO A 319 0.69 -26.17 -9.53
N ASN A 320 1.98 -26.12 -9.87
CA ASN A 320 2.94 -27.20 -9.57
C ASN A 320 3.63 -27.05 -8.20
N CYS A 321 3.43 -25.92 -7.51
CA CYS A 321 4.04 -25.57 -6.24
C CYS A 321 3.15 -25.67 -4.98
N PRO A 322 1.78 -25.65 -5.02
CA PRO A 322 1.00 -25.56 -3.79
C PRO A 322 1.23 -26.78 -2.87
N GLU A 323 1.47 -27.96 -3.45
CA GLU A 323 1.78 -29.15 -2.66
C GLU A 323 3.17 -29.11 -2.00
N SER A 324 4.22 -28.66 -2.70
CA SER A 324 5.57 -28.58 -2.12
C SER A 324 5.63 -27.51 -1.02
N PHE A 325 5.00 -26.36 -1.24
CA PHE A 325 4.90 -25.30 -0.24
C PHE A 325 4.16 -25.76 1.02
N MET A 326 3.00 -26.41 0.87
CA MET A 326 2.18 -26.82 2.02
C MET A 326 2.77 -28.00 2.80
N LYS A 327 3.66 -28.79 2.18
CA LYS A 327 4.43 -29.88 2.80
C LYS A 327 5.79 -29.42 3.33
N HIS A 328 6.14 -28.13 3.18
CA HIS A 328 7.42 -27.62 3.64
C HIS A 328 7.44 -27.58 5.18
N PRO A 329 8.47 -28.14 5.87
CA PRO A 329 8.49 -28.28 7.33
C PRO A 329 8.24 -26.96 8.09
N ILE A 330 8.88 -25.87 7.67
CA ILE A 330 8.68 -24.54 8.28
C ILE A 330 7.24 -24.02 8.08
N ILE A 331 6.60 -24.36 6.97
CA ILE A 331 5.22 -23.91 6.67
C ILE A 331 4.21 -24.72 7.48
N GLU A 332 4.41 -26.04 7.61
CA GLU A 332 3.61 -26.90 8.48
C GLU A 332 3.71 -26.42 9.94
N GLU A 333 4.93 -26.17 10.42
CA GLU A 333 5.18 -25.63 11.76
C GLU A 333 4.51 -24.27 11.95
N LEU A 334 4.65 -23.34 11.00
CA LEU A 334 3.98 -22.04 11.06
C LEU A 334 2.45 -22.16 11.18
N LEU A 335 1.84 -23.11 10.47
CA LEU A 335 0.38 -23.34 10.55
C LEU A 335 -0.06 -23.86 11.92
N GLU A 336 0.73 -24.78 12.49
CA GLU A 336 0.50 -25.34 13.82
C GLU A 336 0.64 -24.28 14.91
N TYR A 337 1.77 -23.58 14.95
CA TYR A 337 2.05 -22.58 15.99
C TYR A 337 1.15 -21.35 15.88
N ARG A 338 0.72 -21.00 14.67
CA ARG A 338 -0.34 -20.01 14.49
C ARG A 338 -1.65 -20.47 15.12
N LYS A 339 -2.04 -21.74 14.96
CA LYS A 339 -3.26 -22.27 15.60
C LYS A 339 -3.14 -22.16 17.11
N ALA A 340 -2.01 -22.55 17.69
CA ALA A 340 -1.75 -22.39 19.11
C ALA A 340 -1.81 -20.91 19.56
N ALA A 341 -1.27 -19.97 18.78
CA ALA A 341 -1.38 -18.55 19.05
C ALA A 341 -2.84 -18.05 19.00
N MET A 342 -3.65 -18.52 18.05
CA MET A 342 -5.08 -18.21 17.98
C MET A 342 -5.86 -18.80 19.16
N ASP A 343 -5.54 -20.02 19.57
CA ASP A 343 -6.15 -20.68 20.74
C ASP A 343 -5.80 -19.93 22.03
N ARG A 344 -4.55 -19.46 22.18
CA ARG A 344 -4.14 -18.57 23.29
C ARG A 344 -4.96 -17.29 23.32
N ILE A 345 -5.13 -16.61 22.18
CA ILE A 345 -5.94 -15.38 22.09
C ILE A 345 -7.39 -15.67 22.49
N LYS A 346 -7.92 -16.82 22.06
CA LYS A 346 -9.26 -17.26 22.44
C LYS A 346 -9.40 -17.46 23.95
N GLU A 347 -8.46 -18.17 24.56
CA GLU A 347 -8.47 -18.47 25.99
C GLU A 347 -8.35 -17.20 26.84
N HIS A 348 -7.47 -16.27 26.47
CA HIS A 348 -7.24 -15.04 27.21
C HIS A 348 -8.27 -13.93 26.88
N GLY A 349 -9.10 -14.11 25.86
CA GLY A 349 -10.07 -13.12 25.39
C GLY A 349 -9.46 -11.88 24.73
N GLY A 350 -8.16 -11.90 24.40
CA GLY A 350 -7.43 -10.71 23.97
C GLY A 350 -5.94 -10.89 23.72
N ILE A 351 -5.26 -9.78 23.45
CA ILE A 351 -3.79 -9.67 23.35
C ILE A 351 -3.28 -8.47 24.15
N ARG A 352 -2.01 -8.51 24.53
CA ARG A 352 -1.24 -7.30 24.87
C ARG A 352 -0.37 -6.94 23.69
N ASP A 353 -0.48 -5.72 23.17
CA ASP A 353 0.31 -5.29 22.02
C ASP A 353 1.71 -4.78 22.42
N ALA A 354 2.57 -4.48 21.45
CA ALA A 354 3.96 -4.06 21.69
C ALA A 354 4.10 -2.71 22.43
N PHE A 355 3.02 -1.95 22.53
CA PHE A 355 2.94 -0.68 23.27
C PHE A 355 2.44 -0.89 24.70
N GLY A 356 2.09 -2.12 25.08
CA GLY A 356 1.64 -2.50 26.41
C GLY A 356 0.12 -2.44 26.60
N GLU A 357 -0.63 -2.05 25.56
CA GLU A 357 -2.10 -1.92 25.58
C GLU A 357 -2.78 -3.28 25.50
N TRP A 358 -3.84 -3.48 26.29
CA TRP A 358 -4.65 -4.69 26.25
C TRP A 358 -5.83 -4.52 25.28
N TRP A 359 -5.97 -5.45 24.34
CA TRP A 359 -7.02 -5.45 23.33
C TRP A 359 -7.89 -6.69 23.45
N THR A 360 -9.19 -6.48 23.53
CA THR A 360 -10.23 -7.50 23.70
C THR A 360 -11.02 -7.74 22.41
N PHE A 361 -11.95 -8.69 22.45
CA PHE A 361 -12.90 -8.91 21.37
C PHE A 361 -13.90 -7.77 21.17
N GLU A 362 -14.17 -6.98 22.21
CA GLU A 362 -15.04 -5.80 22.14
C GLU A 362 -14.41 -4.67 21.34
N ASP A 363 -13.08 -4.54 21.43
CA ASP A 363 -12.31 -3.48 20.74
C ASP A 363 -12.18 -3.72 19.22
N VAL A 364 -12.46 -4.95 18.76
CA VAL A 364 -12.39 -5.28 17.34
C VAL A 364 -13.62 -4.75 16.61
N GLU A 365 -13.41 -3.67 15.87
CA GLU A 365 -14.47 -3.04 15.10
C GLU A 365 -14.86 -3.84 13.87
N ASN A 366 -16.14 -3.75 13.51
CA ASN A 366 -16.68 -4.24 12.24
C ASN A 366 -16.46 -5.74 11.97
N LYS A 367 -16.29 -6.56 13.02
CA LYS A 367 -16.24 -8.03 12.97
C LYS A 367 -17.26 -8.60 13.95
N ASP A 368 -18.16 -9.43 13.46
CA ASP A 368 -19.21 -10.02 14.30
C ASP A 368 -18.83 -11.44 14.77
N ARG A 369 -18.12 -12.22 13.94
CA ARG A 369 -17.75 -13.60 14.26
C ARG A 369 -16.48 -13.66 15.11
N GLU A 370 -16.48 -14.53 16.11
CA GLU A 370 -15.34 -14.75 17.03
C GLU A 370 -14.05 -15.08 16.27
N ASP A 371 -14.11 -16.00 15.30
CA ASP A 371 -12.96 -16.40 14.49
C ASP A 371 -12.36 -15.22 13.69
N GLU A 372 -13.19 -14.26 13.27
CA GLU A 372 -12.74 -13.05 12.62
C GLU A 372 -12.04 -12.08 13.56
N LYS A 373 -12.52 -11.98 14.80
CA LYS A 373 -11.94 -11.15 15.86
C LYS A 373 -10.58 -11.69 16.29
N ILE A 374 -10.48 -12.99 16.53
CA ILE A 374 -9.21 -13.67 16.87
C ILE A 374 -8.16 -13.41 15.79
N ARG A 375 -8.49 -13.60 14.51
CA ARG A 375 -7.56 -13.30 13.41
C ARG A 375 -7.15 -11.82 13.35
N SER A 376 -8.07 -10.92 13.68
CA SER A 376 -7.79 -9.49 13.71
C SER A 376 -6.80 -9.14 14.82
N LEU A 377 -6.98 -9.71 16.02
CA LEU A 377 -6.07 -9.53 17.14
C LEU A 377 -4.71 -10.18 16.88
N LEU A 378 -4.67 -11.38 16.29
CA LEU A 378 -3.42 -12.03 15.86
C LEU A 378 -2.61 -11.13 14.92
N SER A 379 -3.27 -10.58 13.89
CA SER A 379 -2.64 -9.66 12.95
C SER A 379 -2.18 -8.37 13.63
N ARG A 380 -2.99 -7.81 14.52
CA ARG A 380 -2.65 -6.62 15.31
C ARG A 380 -1.41 -6.85 16.17
N GLU A 381 -1.31 -7.98 16.85
CA GLU A 381 -0.18 -8.33 17.71
C GLU A 381 1.12 -8.22 16.92
N VAL A 382 1.23 -8.95 15.80
CA VAL A 382 2.42 -8.94 14.92
C VAL A 382 2.73 -7.54 14.40
N GLN A 383 1.72 -6.82 13.92
CA GLN A 383 1.87 -5.48 13.34
C GLN A 383 2.26 -4.41 14.38
N SER A 384 1.87 -4.60 15.64
CA SER A 384 2.26 -3.69 16.73
C SER A 384 3.76 -3.73 16.98
N TYR A 385 4.37 -4.93 16.99
CA TYR A 385 5.82 -5.08 17.13
C TYR A 385 6.57 -4.49 15.93
N GLU A 386 6.08 -4.74 14.71
CA GLU A 386 6.67 -4.16 13.49
C GLU A 386 6.72 -2.62 13.56
N LEU A 387 5.61 -1.99 13.93
CA LEU A 387 5.56 -0.54 14.08
C LEU A 387 6.43 -0.05 15.24
N ALA A 388 6.36 -0.69 16.40
CA ALA A 388 7.12 -0.28 17.59
C ALA A 388 8.63 -0.30 17.33
N ILE A 389 9.11 -1.30 16.58
CA ILE A 389 10.51 -1.42 16.18
C ILE A 389 10.89 -0.30 15.19
N MET A 390 10.11 -0.11 14.12
CA MET A 390 10.43 0.89 13.11
C MET A 390 10.30 2.34 13.61
N LEU A 391 9.45 2.60 14.60
CA LEU A 391 9.32 3.93 15.21
C LEU A 391 10.61 4.39 15.92
N GLU A 392 11.46 3.48 16.39
CA GLU A 392 12.76 3.87 16.94
C GLU A 392 13.71 4.39 15.85
N GLY A 393 13.65 3.83 14.64
CA GLY A 393 14.35 4.39 13.48
C GLY A 393 13.85 5.80 13.13
N PHE A 394 12.53 6.03 13.23
CA PHE A 394 11.96 7.37 13.06
C PHE A 394 12.44 8.36 14.13
N LYS A 395 12.52 7.95 15.41
CA LYS A 395 13.05 8.78 16.49
C LYS A 395 14.52 9.12 16.26
N ALA A 396 15.34 8.14 15.86
CA ALA A 396 16.74 8.35 15.53
C ALA A 396 16.91 9.33 14.35
N LEU A 397 16.06 9.21 13.32
CA LEU A 397 16.03 10.18 12.21
C LEU A 397 15.73 11.60 12.70
N GLY A 398 14.82 11.76 13.66
CA GLY A 398 14.47 13.07 14.24
C GLY A 398 15.63 13.82 14.91
N MET A 399 16.73 13.12 15.20
CA MET A 399 17.94 13.71 15.79
C MET A 399 18.87 14.35 14.74
N ASP A 400 18.74 13.99 13.45
CA ASP A 400 19.56 14.52 12.37
C ASP A 400 18.75 15.38 11.39
N ARG A 401 19.05 16.67 11.35
CA ARG A 401 18.33 17.65 10.51
C ARG A 401 18.59 17.50 9.00
N ASP A 402 19.63 16.77 8.60
CA ASP A 402 19.90 16.51 7.19
C ASP A 402 19.06 15.37 6.63
N LEU A 403 18.51 14.52 7.50
CA LEU A 403 17.69 13.39 7.10
C LEU A 403 16.24 13.82 6.98
N VAL A 404 15.60 13.41 5.88
CA VAL A 404 14.18 13.63 5.66
C VAL A 404 13.55 12.33 5.23
N MET A 405 12.67 11.76 6.04
CA MET A 405 11.83 10.66 5.60
C MET A 405 10.76 11.21 4.64
N VAL A 406 10.75 10.67 3.41
CA VAL A 406 9.81 11.12 2.36
C VAL A 406 8.67 10.14 2.15
N ALA A 407 8.82 8.90 2.62
CA ALA A 407 7.86 7.84 2.44
C ALA A 407 8.03 6.75 3.50
N TRP A 408 6.91 6.12 3.87
CA TRP A 408 6.80 5.03 4.83
C TRP A 408 5.98 3.89 4.21
N LEU A 409 6.51 2.67 4.31
CA LEU A 409 5.95 1.43 3.74
C LEU A 409 5.82 0.31 4.79
N HIS A 410 5.57 0.64 6.05
CA HIS A 410 5.52 -0.30 7.18
C HIS A 410 6.90 -0.79 7.61
N ASP A 411 7.37 -1.92 7.07
CA ASP A 411 8.67 -2.51 7.37
C ASP A 411 9.83 -1.82 6.62
N GLY A 412 9.52 -0.88 5.72
CA GLY A 412 10.50 -0.06 5.03
C GLY A 412 10.17 1.43 4.97
N VAL A 413 11.20 2.24 4.70
CA VAL A 413 11.12 3.70 4.57
C VAL A 413 12.05 4.21 3.47
N TYR A 414 11.75 5.39 2.93
CA TYR A 414 12.67 6.11 2.05
C TYR A 414 13.14 7.41 2.70
N ILE A 415 14.46 7.59 2.74
CA ILE A 415 15.13 8.71 3.39
C ILE A 415 15.91 9.50 2.35
N TYR A 416 15.67 10.80 2.32
CA TYR A 416 16.44 11.76 1.55
C TYR A 416 17.47 12.46 2.43
N ILE A 417 18.70 12.58 1.94
CA ILE A 417 19.78 13.29 2.63
C ILE A 417 19.98 14.67 1.97
N ARG A 418 19.76 15.74 2.75
CA ARG A 418 19.88 17.14 2.30
C ARG A 418 21.33 17.51 2.02
N ASN A 419 22.19 17.34 3.02
CA ASN A 419 23.58 17.76 3.02
C ASN A 419 24.45 16.60 3.53
N HIS A 420 25.78 16.74 3.39
CA HIS A 420 26.73 15.77 3.93
C HIS A 420 26.49 14.33 3.44
N LYS A 421 26.20 14.18 2.14
CA LYS A 421 26.01 12.87 1.50
C LYS A 421 27.23 11.95 1.66
N ALA A 422 28.43 12.51 1.81
CA ALA A 422 29.64 11.75 2.10
C ALA A 422 29.56 10.97 3.44
N ASN A 423 28.68 11.36 4.36
CA ASN A 423 28.45 10.71 5.65
C ASN A 423 27.15 9.89 5.67
N ALA A 424 26.57 9.60 4.50
CA ALA A 424 25.29 8.90 4.40
C ALA A 424 25.31 7.58 5.16
N ASP A 425 26.32 6.74 4.90
CA ASP A 425 26.42 5.41 5.50
C ASP A 425 26.44 5.47 7.02
N HIS A 426 27.20 6.40 7.61
CA HIS A 426 27.25 6.57 9.07
C HIS A 426 25.90 7.00 9.65
N LYS A 427 25.22 7.94 9.00
CA LYS A 427 23.90 8.43 9.45
C LYS A 427 22.83 7.35 9.37
N LEU A 428 22.81 6.58 8.27
CA LEU A 428 21.84 5.51 8.05
C LEU A 428 22.15 4.30 8.94
N TYR A 429 23.42 4.02 9.21
CA TYR A 429 23.84 3.03 10.19
C TYR A 429 23.29 3.35 11.60
N GLY A 430 23.33 4.61 12.03
CA GLY A 430 22.72 5.02 13.31
C GLY A 430 21.22 4.74 13.38
N ILE A 431 20.49 4.90 12.28
CA ILE A 431 19.05 4.56 12.20
C ILE A 431 18.86 3.05 12.25
N ALA A 432 19.62 2.29 11.47
CA ALA A 432 19.57 0.82 11.46
C ALA A 432 19.85 0.25 12.86
N GLN A 433 20.88 0.75 13.53
CA GLN A 433 21.21 0.34 14.91
C GLN A 433 20.07 0.62 15.88
N ALA A 434 19.37 1.76 15.78
CA ALA A 434 18.24 2.05 16.66
C ALA A 434 17.08 1.05 16.46
N ILE A 435 16.80 0.67 15.21
CA ILE A 435 15.80 -0.34 14.85
C ILE A 435 16.20 -1.71 15.41
N GLU A 436 17.43 -2.15 15.15
CA GLU A 436 17.94 -3.46 15.58
C GLU A 436 18.06 -3.57 17.11
N ALA A 437 18.49 -2.49 17.78
CA ALA A 437 18.53 -2.42 19.25
C ALA A 437 17.12 -2.54 19.84
N LYS A 438 16.12 -1.88 19.26
CA LYS A 438 14.74 -2.02 19.70
C LYS A 438 14.21 -3.43 19.52
N ALA A 439 14.44 -4.04 18.36
CA ALA A 439 14.06 -5.43 18.10
C ALA A 439 14.73 -6.38 19.12
N SER A 440 16.00 -6.14 19.47
CA SER A 440 16.73 -6.91 20.46
C SER A 440 16.08 -6.87 21.85
N THR A 441 15.45 -5.75 22.24
CA THR A 441 14.68 -5.68 23.51
C THR A 441 13.48 -6.64 23.56
N TYR A 442 12.99 -7.08 22.39
CA TYR A 442 11.94 -8.07 22.26
C TYR A 442 12.49 -9.49 22.02
N GLY A 443 13.81 -9.66 21.98
CA GLY A 443 14.47 -10.92 21.62
C GLY A 443 14.29 -11.28 20.14
N MET A 444 14.14 -10.28 19.27
CA MET A 444 13.97 -10.44 17.83
C MET A 444 15.30 -10.09 17.12
N PRO A 445 16.02 -11.05 16.51
CA PRO A 445 17.28 -10.82 15.81
C PRO A 445 17.04 -10.16 14.44
N MET A 446 16.43 -8.98 14.44
CA MET A 446 16.11 -8.20 13.26
C MET A 446 17.38 -7.68 12.59
N ARG A 447 17.38 -7.62 11.26
CA ARG A 447 18.42 -6.95 10.46
C ARG A 447 17.78 -5.91 9.56
N VAL A 448 18.46 -4.80 9.34
CA VAL A 448 18.02 -3.75 8.41
C VAL A 448 18.91 -3.76 7.17
N GLU A 449 18.27 -3.81 6.00
CA GLU A 449 18.93 -3.62 4.71
C GLU A 449 18.83 -2.14 4.33
N CYS A 450 19.93 -1.58 3.82
CA CYS A 450 20.01 -0.20 3.36
C CYS A 450 20.53 -0.16 1.92
N GLU A 451 19.79 0.48 1.03
CA GLU A 451 20.12 0.56 -0.40
C GLU A 451 19.93 2.00 -0.90
N TYR A 452 20.85 2.47 -1.74
CA TYR A 452 20.71 3.76 -2.42
C TYR A 452 20.01 3.55 -3.77
N LEU A 453 18.95 4.32 -4.02
CA LEU A 453 18.25 4.28 -5.29
C LEU A 453 18.93 5.19 -6.32
N GLU A 454 19.51 4.58 -7.36
CA GLU A 454 20.26 5.26 -8.43
C GLU A 454 19.41 5.78 -9.59
#